data_AF-A0ABC8LWM2-F1
#
_entry.id   AF-A0ABC8LWM2-F1
#
_cell.length_a   1.000
_cell.length_b   1.000
_cell.length_c   1.000
_cell.angle_alpha   90.00
_cell.angle_beta   90.00
_cell.angle_gamma   90.00
#
_symmetry.space_group_name_H-M   'P 1'
#
loop_
_entity.id
_entity.type
_entity.pdbx_description
1 polymer ?
#
loop_
_entity_poly.entity_id
_entity_poly.type
_entity_poly.pdbx_seq_one_letter_code
_entity_poly.pdbx_strand_id
1 'polypeptide(L)'
;MAPETPMVSRSIYAYEKAHKARAFVTFLAGNGDYVMGVVGLAKGLRKVKSAYPLVVAVLPDVPEEHREILRSQGCVVREIEPVYPLDSKNAYARAYYIVNYSKLRIWNFKEYSKMVFLDADIQVFENIDELFDMQDGYLHGVLSCFCEKIWSYTPLYSVGYCQYFREKVMWPAEMESSPPPLYFNAGMFVFEPNPLTYESLLQTLKVTPPTPFAEQDFLNMFFEKVVNPLPPVYNLILSVLWCHPGCVDLDRVKVVHYCPPGSKPWRYTGEEPNMDREDVKMLIRKWWYIYNDESLDFKPKIHENLEESIWKQTIIATGLP
;
A
#
# COMPACT_ATOMS: atom_id res chain seq x y z
N MET A 1 -23.99 -5.00 37.06
CA MET A 1 -23.87 -3.58 36.65
C MET A 1 -22.50 -3.43 36.03
N ALA A 2 -22.43 -3.23 34.70
CA ALA A 2 -21.17 -2.94 34.04
C ALA A 2 -20.71 -1.52 34.44
N PRO A 3 -19.42 -1.29 34.70
CA PRO A 3 -18.96 0.06 35.05
C PRO A 3 -19.13 0.97 33.83
N GLU A 4 -19.90 2.04 34.00
CA GLU A 4 -20.02 3.11 33.02
C GLU A 4 -18.63 3.68 32.74
N THR A 5 -18.15 3.50 31.52
CA THR A 5 -16.94 4.16 31.05
C THR A 5 -17.25 5.67 30.96
N PRO A 6 -16.47 6.58 31.56
CA PRO A 6 -16.85 7.98 31.62
C PRO A 6 -16.96 8.56 30.20
N MET A 7 -18.09 9.18 29.85
CA MET A 7 -18.31 9.84 28.54
C MET A 7 -17.18 10.82 28.17
N VAL A 8 -16.48 11.36 29.16
CA VAL A 8 -15.32 12.25 29.02
C VAL A 8 -14.14 11.58 28.28
N SER A 9 -13.83 10.30 28.55
CA SER A 9 -12.69 9.63 27.92
C SER A 9 -12.93 9.39 26.42
N ARG A 10 -14.16 9.04 26.04
CA ARG A 10 -14.58 8.90 24.63
C ARG A 10 -14.48 10.22 23.86
N SER A 11 -14.83 11.33 24.50
CA SER A 11 -14.77 12.66 23.89
C SER A 11 -13.34 13.15 23.66
N ILE A 12 -12.43 12.89 24.59
CA ILE A 12 -11.00 13.23 24.46
C ILE A 12 -10.35 12.36 23.39
N TYR A 13 -10.64 11.06 23.37
CA TYR A 13 -10.13 10.15 22.33
C TYR A 13 -10.61 10.54 20.92
N ALA A 14 -11.87 10.94 20.79
CA ALA A 14 -12.42 11.42 19.53
C ALA A 14 -11.79 12.76 19.11
N TYR A 15 -11.54 13.66 20.06
CA TYR A 15 -10.88 14.95 19.83
C TYR A 15 -9.41 14.77 19.40
N GLU A 16 -8.63 13.96 20.11
CA GLU A 16 -7.24 13.65 19.74
C GLU A 16 -7.15 12.96 18.37
N LYS A 17 -8.11 12.10 18.03
CA LYS A 17 -8.19 11.47 16.70
C LYS A 17 -8.52 12.48 15.59
N ALA A 18 -9.39 13.45 15.86
CA ALA A 18 -9.77 14.49 14.89
C ALA A 18 -8.61 15.42 14.47
N HIS A 19 -7.57 15.54 15.31
CA HIS A 19 -6.39 16.36 15.03
C HIS A 19 -5.22 15.58 14.40
N LYS A 20 -5.32 14.25 14.29
CA LYS A 20 -4.27 13.43 13.65
C LYS A 20 -4.41 13.44 12.13
N ALA A 21 -3.28 13.60 11.45
CA ALA A 21 -3.22 13.67 9.98
C ALA A 21 -3.66 12.34 9.32
N ARG A 22 -3.88 12.39 8.01
CA ARG A 22 -4.11 11.22 7.15
C ARG A 22 -3.03 11.23 6.06
N ALA A 23 -2.58 10.05 5.64
CA ALA A 23 -1.55 9.96 4.60
C ALA A 23 -1.61 8.63 3.84
N PHE A 24 -1.15 8.67 2.60
CA PHE A 24 -0.73 7.46 1.92
C PHE A 24 0.62 7.01 2.48
N VAL A 25 0.87 5.70 2.48
CA VAL A 25 2.15 5.15 2.90
C VAL A 25 2.60 4.06 1.94
N THR A 26 3.88 4.08 1.59
CA THR A 26 4.54 3.01 0.84
C THR A 26 5.81 2.58 1.57
N PHE A 27 6.41 1.48 1.11
CA PHE A 27 7.60 0.90 1.72
C PHE A 27 8.72 0.71 0.68
N LEU A 28 9.94 1.05 1.06
CA LEU A 28 11.13 0.89 0.23
C LEU A 28 12.28 0.30 1.05
N ALA A 29 12.97 -0.68 0.47
CA ALA A 29 14.14 -1.33 1.05
C ALA A 29 15.20 -1.59 -0.03
N GLY A 30 16.46 -1.64 0.39
CA GLY A 30 17.61 -1.89 -0.47
C GLY A 30 17.92 -0.76 -1.47
N ASN A 31 18.82 -1.07 -2.39
CA ASN A 31 19.39 -0.15 -3.38
C ASN A 31 18.89 -0.42 -4.81
N GLY A 32 17.75 -1.09 -4.96
CA GLY A 32 17.17 -1.43 -6.26
C GLY A 32 16.34 -0.30 -6.89
N ASP A 33 15.78 -0.58 -8.06
CA ASP A 33 15.00 0.37 -8.88
C ASP A 33 13.56 0.62 -8.40
N TYR A 34 13.13 0.06 -7.27
CA TYR A 34 11.80 0.32 -6.70
C TYR A 34 11.59 1.79 -6.34
N VAL A 35 12.67 2.59 -6.21
CA VAL A 35 12.58 4.05 -6.11
C VAL A 35 11.83 4.65 -7.31
N MET A 36 11.97 4.09 -8.51
CA MET A 36 11.22 4.53 -9.70
C MET A 36 9.72 4.32 -9.52
N GLY A 37 9.33 3.20 -8.93
CA GLY A 37 7.95 2.91 -8.56
C GLY A 37 7.36 3.94 -7.61
N VAL A 38 8.09 4.27 -6.55
CA VAL A 38 7.65 5.29 -5.57
C VAL A 38 7.53 6.67 -6.22
N VAL A 39 8.45 7.05 -7.11
CA VAL A 39 8.34 8.32 -7.88
C VAL A 39 7.10 8.31 -8.78
N GLY A 40 6.85 7.22 -9.51
CA GLY A 40 5.64 7.05 -10.32
C GLY A 40 4.36 7.17 -9.50
N LEU A 41 4.33 6.54 -8.32
CA LEU A 41 3.23 6.62 -7.38
C LEU A 41 3.01 8.05 -6.87
N ALA A 42 4.07 8.76 -6.47
CA ALA A 42 3.99 10.15 -6.03
C ALA A 42 3.42 11.07 -7.14
N LYS A 43 3.90 10.90 -8.37
CA LYS A 43 3.35 11.61 -9.54
C LYS A 43 1.89 11.23 -9.83
N GLY A 44 1.52 9.96 -9.64
CA GLY A 44 0.15 9.47 -9.76
C GLY A 44 -0.81 10.17 -8.80
N LEU A 45 -0.48 10.16 -7.50
CA LEU A 45 -1.25 10.84 -6.46
C LEU A 45 -1.39 12.35 -6.74
N ARG A 46 -0.32 12.99 -7.25
CA ARG A 46 -0.35 14.39 -7.64
C ARG A 46 -1.23 14.64 -8.86
N LYS A 47 -1.17 13.79 -9.88
CA LYS A 47 -1.99 13.89 -11.10
C LYS A 47 -3.49 13.85 -10.77
N VAL A 48 -3.87 12.98 -9.84
CA VAL A 48 -5.25 12.85 -9.37
C VAL A 48 -5.61 13.87 -8.28
N LYS A 49 -4.71 14.82 -8.00
CA LYS A 49 -4.88 15.92 -7.05
C LYS A 49 -5.26 15.44 -5.65
N SER A 50 -4.63 14.36 -5.18
CA SER A 50 -4.83 13.90 -3.81
C SER A 50 -4.47 15.00 -2.82
N ALA A 51 -5.30 15.15 -1.78
CA ALA A 51 -5.08 16.11 -0.71
C ALA A 51 -4.04 15.66 0.33
N TYR A 52 -3.66 14.37 0.31
CA TYR A 52 -2.87 13.75 1.36
C TYR A 52 -1.43 13.46 0.91
N PRO A 53 -0.44 13.58 1.81
CA PRO A 53 0.95 13.32 1.49
C PRO A 53 1.22 11.82 1.29
N LEU A 54 2.32 11.51 0.62
CA LEU A 54 2.90 10.18 0.55
C LEU A 54 4.05 10.04 1.54
N VAL A 55 3.89 9.20 2.54
CA VAL A 55 4.94 8.78 3.47
C VAL A 55 5.66 7.57 2.88
N VAL A 56 6.99 7.60 2.86
CA VAL A 56 7.80 6.46 2.40
C VAL A 56 8.55 5.90 3.60
N ALA A 57 8.10 4.74 4.08
CA ALA A 57 8.80 3.99 5.09
C ALA A 57 10.05 3.35 4.46
N VAL A 58 11.24 3.79 4.87
CA VAL A 58 12.52 3.31 4.34
C VAL A 58 13.29 2.50 5.37
N LEU A 59 13.98 1.45 4.92
CA LEU A 59 14.98 0.78 5.74
C LEU A 59 16.34 1.52 5.72
N PRO A 60 17.23 1.28 6.71
CA PRO A 60 18.56 1.86 6.75
C PRO A 60 19.44 1.56 5.52
N ASP A 61 19.14 0.48 4.79
CA ASP A 61 19.88 0.04 3.61
C ASP A 61 19.49 0.79 2.31
N VAL A 62 18.47 1.65 2.36
CA VAL A 62 18.10 2.53 1.23
C VAL A 62 19.14 3.65 1.12
N PRO A 63 19.87 3.77 -0.02
CA PRO A 63 20.91 4.78 -0.21
C PRO A 63 20.39 6.21 -0.04
N GLU A 64 21.25 7.13 0.43
CA GLU A 64 20.86 8.54 0.59
C GLU A 64 20.45 9.18 -0.73
N GLU A 65 21.08 8.80 -1.85
CA GLU A 65 20.66 9.23 -3.19
C GLU A 65 19.18 8.92 -3.47
N HIS A 66 18.72 7.70 -3.14
CA HIS A 66 17.31 7.34 -3.29
C HIS A 66 16.43 8.18 -2.36
N ARG A 67 16.86 8.39 -1.12
CA ARG A 67 16.12 9.22 -0.14
C ARG A 67 16.01 10.67 -0.60
N GLU A 68 17.06 11.23 -1.20
CA GLU A 68 17.06 12.56 -1.80
C GLU A 68 16.11 12.66 -2.99
N ILE A 69 16.11 11.67 -3.89
CA ILE A 69 15.13 11.59 -4.99
C ILE A 69 13.70 11.64 -4.43
N LEU A 70 13.40 10.84 -3.40
CA LEU A 70 12.08 10.82 -2.77
C LEU A 70 11.70 12.17 -2.14
N ARG A 71 12.61 12.79 -1.38
CA ARG A 71 12.37 14.12 -0.79
C ARG A 71 12.17 15.19 -1.87
N SER A 72 12.94 15.13 -2.96
CA SER A 72 12.79 16.05 -4.10
C SER A 72 11.43 15.92 -4.79
N GLN A 73 10.80 14.74 -4.70
CA GLN A 73 9.45 14.47 -5.20
C GLN A 73 8.36 14.77 -4.17
N GLY A 74 8.69 15.43 -3.06
CA GLY A 74 7.74 15.85 -2.03
C GLY A 74 7.28 14.72 -1.10
N CYS A 75 7.94 13.56 -1.13
CA CYS A 75 7.63 12.46 -0.23
C CYS A 75 8.15 12.74 1.18
N VAL A 76 7.38 12.31 2.19
CA VAL A 76 7.81 12.30 3.59
C VAL A 76 8.59 11.02 3.85
N VAL A 77 9.92 11.08 3.80
CA VAL A 77 10.78 9.93 4.05
C VAL A 77 10.86 9.65 5.55
N ARG A 78 10.49 8.44 5.97
CA ARG A 78 10.54 8.00 7.37
C ARG A 78 11.33 6.71 7.50
N GLU A 79 12.47 6.78 8.16
CA GLU A 79 13.25 5.59 8.48
C GLU A 79 12.53 4.71 9.51
N ILE A 80 12.56 3.40 9.30
CA ILE A 80 12.01 2.40 10.20
C ILE A 80 13.02 1.27 10.44
N GLU A 81 12.94 0.64 11.60
CA GLU A 81 13.77 -0.50 11.94
C GLU A 81 13.30 -1.77 11.19
N PRO A 82 14.22 -2.56 10.62
CA PRO A 82 13.86 -3.80 9.97
C PRO A 82 13.20 -4.78 10.96
N VAL A 83 12.35 -5.66 10.43
CA VAL A 83 11.70 -6.73 11.18
C VAL A 83 12.08 -8.07 10.56
N TYR A 84 12.72 -8.91 11.37
CA TYR A 84 13.08 -10.26 10.99
C TYR A 84 12.41 -11.24 11.96
N PRO A 85 11.53 -12.14 11.49
CA PRO A 85 11.03 -13.24 12.30
C PRO A 85 12.18 -14.16 12.76
N LEU A 86 12.02 -14.72 13.95
CA LEU A 86 12.96 -15.67 14.54
C LEU A 86 13.01 -16.94 13.68
N ASP A 87 14.17 -17.59 13.59
CA ASP A 87 14.41 -18.80 12.76
C ASP A 87 14.24 -18.67 11.24
N SER A 88 14.44 -17.47 10.70
CA SER A 88 14.18 -17.13 9.30
C SER A 88 15.19 -17.62 8.26
N LYS A 89 16.25 -18.35 8.63
CA LYS A 89 17.33 -18.68 7.69
C LYS A 89 16.95 -19.72 6.63
N ASN A 90 15.94 -20.58 6.85
CA ASN A 90 15.65 -21.74 5.97
C ASN A 90 14.17 -21.95 5.60
N ALA A 91 13.24 -21.06 5.95
CA ALA A 91 11.80 -21.36 5.93
C ALA A 91 10.95 -20.50 4.97
N TYR A 92 11.56 -19.58 4.20
CA TYR A 92 10.84 -18.69 3.28
C TYR A 92 11.07 -19.08 1.82
N ALA A 93 10.01 -19.04 1.02
CA ALA A 93 10.08 -19.35 -0.41
C ALA A 93 11.04 -18.41 -1.18
N ARG A 94 11.27 -17.18 -0.67
CA ARG A 94 12.23 -16.21 -1.21
C ARG A 94 12.82 -15.38 -0.07
N ALA A 95 14.15 -15.29 0.01
CA ALA A 95 14.86 -14.57 1.08
C ALA A 95 14.49 -13.08 1.18
N TYR A 96 14.10 -12.45 0.07
CA TYR A 96 13.71 -11.03 0.08
C TYR A 96 12.33 -10.79 0.72
N TYR A 97 11.42 -11.77 0.77
CA TYR A 97 10.10 -11.55 1.38
C TYR A 97 10.15 -11.31 2.88
N ILE A 98 11.23 -11.73 3.53
CA ILE A 98 11.46 -11.46 4.96
C ILE A 98 11.48 -9.95 5.21
N VAL A 99 12.02 -9.16 4.28
CA VAL A 99 12.12 -7.70 4.42
C VAL A 99 10.74 -7.05 4.53
N ASN A 100 9.71 -7.67 3.94
CA ASN A 100 8.36 -7.12 3.90
C ASN A 100 7.68 -7.15 5.27
N TYR A 101 8.11 -7.98 6.22
CA TYR A 101 7.62 -7.88 7.60
C TYR A 101 7.94 -6.51 8.22
N SER A 102 8.93 -5.78 7.69
CA SER A 102 9.22 -4.41 8.11
C SER A 102 8.06 -3.45 7.82
N LYS A 103 7.17 -3.77 6.86
CA LYS A 103 5.92 -3.02 6.63
C LYS A 103 5.08 -2.93 7.90
N LEU A 104 5.13 -3.89 8.82
CA LEU A 104 4.37 -3.84 10.09
C LEU A 104 4.69 -2.60 10.95
N ARG A 105 5.87 -1.97 10.76
CA ARG A 105 6.26 -0.75 11.47
C ARG A 105 5.33 0.44 11.19
N ILE A 106 4.60 0.44 10.07
CA ILE A 106 3.68 1.53 9.73
C ILE A 106 2.50 1.65 10.73
N TRP A 107 2.15 0.58 11.46
CA TRP A 107 1.16 0.67 12.53
C TRP A 107 1.62 1.52 13.72
N ASN A 108 2.92 1.82 13.82
CA ASN A 108 3.46 2.68 14.87
C ASN A 108 3.54 4.16 14.47
N PHE A 109 2.96 4.56 13.33
CA PHE A 109 2.96 5.96 12.88
C PHE A 109 1.84 6.75 13.58
N LYS A 110 2.04 7.00 14.89
CA LYS A 110 1.01 7.49 15.83
C LYS A 110 0.44 8.87 15.52
N GLU A 111 1.13 9.65 14.70
CA GLU A 111 0.72 10.98 14.25
C GLU A 111 -0.41 10.94 13.20
N TYR A 112 -0.68 9.77 12.61
CA TYR A 112 -1.78 9.59 11.66
C TYR A 112 -2.98 8.89 12.31
N SER A 113 -4.19 9.34 11.97
CA SER A 113 -5.45 8.72 12.40
C SER A 113 -5.82 7.53 11.50
N LYS A 114 -5.46 7.61 10.22
CA LYS A 114 -5.73 6.60 9.21
C LYS A 114 -4.73 6.72 8.07
N MET A 115 -4.34 5.59 7.52
CA MET A 115 -3.42 5.53 6.40
C MET A 115 -3.90 4.56 5.32
N VAL A 116 -3.55 4.83 4.08
CA VAL A 116 -3.73 3.91 2.95
C VAL A 116 -2.36 3.43 2.52
N PHE A 117 -2.09 2.14 2.74
CA PHE A 117 -0.87 1.51 2.25
C PHE A 117 -1.00 1.22 0.75
N LEU A 118 0.05 1.54 -0.01
CA LEU A 118 0.20 1.23 -1.43
C LEU A 118 1.61 0.71 -1.66
N ASP A 119 1.76 -0.49 -2.21
CA ASP A 119 3.07 -1.01 -2.64
C ASP A 119 3.69 -0.12 -3.72
N ALA A 120 5.03 -0.11 -3.80
CA ALA A 120 5.76 0.76 -4.70
C ALA A 120 5.57 0.43 -6.20
N ASP A 121 5.01 -0.74 -6.53
CA ASP A 121 4.58 -1.15 -7.87
C ASP A 121 3.07 -0.96 -8.10
N ILE A 122 2.45 -0.04 -7.35
CA ILE A 122 1.09 0.44 -7.60
C ILE A 122 1.11 1.80 -8.30
N GLN A 123 0.15 1.99 -9.21
CA GLN A 123 -0.16 3.30 -9.79
C GLN A 123 -1.60 3.71 -9.55
N VAL A 124 -1.77 4.98 -9.21
CA VAL A 124 -3.08 5.63 -9.04
C VAL A 124 -3.41 6.44 -10.29
N PHE A 125 -4.59 6.17 -10.86
CA PHE A 125 -5.12 6.79 -12.09
C PHE A 125 -6.33 7.69 -11.84
N GLU A 126 -7.08 7.45 -10.76
CA GLU A 126 -8.15 8.33 -10.27
C GLU A 126 -7.97 8.64 -8.78
N ASN A 127 -8.62 9.70 -8.30
CA ASN A 127 -8.57 10.06 -6.90
C ASN A 127 -9.26 8.98 -6.04
N ILE A 128 -8.61 8.62 -4.93
CA ILE A 128 -9.02 7.58 -3.97
C ILE A 128 -9.03 8.11 -2.53
N ASP A 129 -9.10 9.42 -2.35
CA ASP A 129 -9.07 10.08 -1.04
C ASP A 129 -10.30 9.70 -0.19
N GLU A 130 -11.41 9.29 -0.81
CA GLU A 130 -12.60 8.75 -0.14
C GLU A 130 -12.30 7.48 0.70
N LEU A 131 -11.19 6.79 0.44
CA LEU A 131 -10.75 5.65 1.25
C LEU A 131 -10.44 6.05 2.69
N PHE A 132 -10.09 7.31 2.96
CA PHE A 132 -9.86 7.78 4.32
C PHE A 132 -11.17 7.93 5.13
N ASP A 133 -12.33 7.88 4.48
CA ASP A 133 -13.64 7.96 5.14
C ASP A 133 -14.27 6.57 5.38
N MET A 134 -13.56 5.49 5.03
CA MET A 134 -13.98 4.11 5.32
C MET A 134 -14.17 3.88 6.83
N GLN A 135 -15.05 2.97 7.21
CA GLN A 135 -15.39 2.72 8.61
C GLN A 135 -14.15 2.30 9.44
N ASP A 136 -13.98 2.88 10.61
CA ASP A 136 -12.93 2.50 11.57
C ASP A 136 -13.17 1.11 12.17
N GLY A 137 -12.12 0.49 12.71
CA GLY A 137 -12.15 -0.83 13.35
C GLY A 137 -11.95 -2.00 12.38
N TYR A 138 -11.74 -1.71 11.09
CA TYR A 138 -11.55 -2.71 10.03
C TYR A 138 -10.23 -2.47 9.28
N LEU A 139 -9.68 -3.56 8.73
CA LEU A 139 -8.67 -3.48 7.68
C LEU A 139 -9.40 -3.60 6.34
N HIS A 140 -9.39 -2.52 5.56
CA HIS A 140 -10.06 -2.52 4.26
C HIS A 140 -9.07 -2.91 3.18
N GLY A 141 -9.35 -3.93 2.38
CA GLY A 141 -8.43 -4.41 1.35
C GLY A 141 -9.14 -5.10 0.21
N VAL A 142 -8.54 -5.10 -0.98
CA VAL A 142 -9.10 -5.81 -2.14
C VAL A 142 -8.75 -7.29 -2.06
N LEU A 143 -9.72 -8.16 -2.29
CA LEU A 143 -9.50 -9.61 -2.27
C LEU A 143 -8.54 -10.06 -3.38
N SER A 144 -7.67 -11.01 -3.07
CA SER A 144 -6.81 -11.66 -4.09
C SER A 144 -7.61 -12.65 -4.92
N CYS A 145 -7.33 -12.75 -6.22
CA CYS A 145 -7.84 -13.87 -7.02
C CYS A 145 -6.98 -15.12 -6.81
N PHE A 146 -7.63 -16.28 -6.64
CA PHE A 146 -6.97 -17.59 -6.47
C PHE A 146 -6.89 -18.41 -7.78
N CYS A 147 -7.30 -17.83 -8.92
CA CYS A 147 -7.28 -18.51 -10.22
C CYS A 147 -5.93 -18.42 -10.95
N GLU A 148 -4.95 -17.69 -10.39
CA GLU A 148 -3.62 -17.57 -10.99
C GLU A 148 -2.71 -18.74 -10.61
N LYS A 149 -1.81 -19.14 -11.50
CA LYS A 149 -0.95 -20.33 -11.32
C LYS A 149 -0.09 -20.29 -10.06
N ILE A 150 0.21 -19.10 -9.53
CA ILE A 150 0.93 -18.94 -8.27
C ILE A 150 0.23 -19.64 -7.09
N TRP A 151 -1.08 -19.86 -7.16
CA TRP A 151 -1.87 -20.56 -6.16
C TRP A 151 -1.95 -22.07 -6.35
N SER A 152 -1.29 -22.63 -7.37
CA SER A 152 -1.43 -24.04 -7.76
C SER A 152 -0.98 -25.05 -6.70
N TYR A 153 -0.23 -24.60 -5.69
CA TYR A 153 0.17 -25.42 -4.56
C TYR A 153 -0.95 -25.58 -3.50
N THR A 154 -2.04 -24.83 -3.63
CA THR A 154 -3.16 -24.85 -2.67
C THR A 154 -4.27 -25.82 -3.13
N PRO A 155 -4.96 -26.49 -2.19
CA PRO A 155 -6.16 -27.26 -2.51
C PRO A 155 -7.26 -26.40 -3.15
N LEU A 156 -7.34 -25.12 -2.78
CA LEU A 156 -8.32 -24.16 -3.29
C LEU A 156 -8.19 -23.94 -4.80
N TYR A 157 -6.97 -23.84 -5.32
CA TYR A 157 -6.74 -23.76 -6.77
C TYR A 157 -7.23 -25.03 -7.49
N SER A 158 -6.99 -26.20 -6.90
CA SER A 158 -7.34 -27.49 -7.50
C SER A 158 -8.85 -27.71 -7.64
N VAL A 159 -9.65 -27.15 -6.71
CA VAL A 159 -11.12 -27.18 -6.79
C VAL A 159 -11.70 -26.01 -7.59
N GLY A 160 -10.86 -25.17 -8.19
CA GLY A 160 -11.28 -24.01 -8.98
C GLY A 160 -11.85 -22.86 -8.12
N TYR A 161 -11.46 -22.76 -6.85
CA TYR A 161 -11.97 -21.71 -5.97
C TYR A 161 -11.49 -20.32 -6.38
N CYS A 162 -12.44 -19.40 -6.50
CA CYS A 162 -12.21 -18.00 -6.83
C CYS A 162 -12.88 -17.09 -5.80
N GLN A 163 -12.12 -16.21 -5.15
CA GLN A 163 -12.67 -15.27 -4.17
C GLN A 163 -13.63 -14.23 -4.76
N TYR A 164 -13.54 -13.92 -6.05
CA TYR A 164 -14.51 -13.04 -6.73
C TYR A 164 -15.80 -13.74 -7.11
N PHE A 165 -15.77 -15.07 -7.29
CA PHE A 165 -16.90 -15.88 -7.72
C PHE A 165 -17.08 -17.10 -6.81
N ARG A 166 -17.22 -16.84 -5.51
CA ARG A 166 -17.23 -17.88 -4.45
C ARG A 166 -18.30 -18.94 -4.65
N GLU A 167 -19.43 -18.54 -5.23
CA GLU A 167 -20.59 -19.40 -5.49
C GLU A 167 -20.39 -20.40 -6.64
N LYS A 168 -19.34 -20.26 -7.45
CA LYS A 168 -19.12 -21.14 -8.63
C LYS A 168 -18.51 -22.49 -8.28
N VAL A 169 -18.17 -22.73 -7.02
CA VAL A 169 -17.33 -23.85 -6.59
C VAL A 169 -18.19 -24.93 -5.95
N MET A 170 -18.07 -26.15 -6.45
CA MET A 170 -18.63 -27.32 -5.76
C MET A 170 -17.60 -27.84 -4.77
N TRP A 171 -17.88 -27.72 -3.47
CA TRP A 171 -17.00 -28.19 -2.41
C TRP A 171 -16.98 -29.72 -2.38
N PRO A 172 -15.79 -30.38 -2.45
CA PRO A 172 -15.67 -31.80 -2.18
C PRO A 172 -16.18 -32.12 -0.78
N ALA A 173 -16.80 -33.28 -0.58
CA ALA A 173 -17.36 -33.67 0.72
C ALA A 173 -16.28 -33.79 1.82
N GLU A 174 -15.02 -33.98 1.42
CA GLU A 174 -13.85 -34.10 2.28
C GLU A 174 -13.25 -32.75 2.70
N MET A 175 -13.60 -31.66 2.01
CA MET A 175 -13.28 -30.31 2.46
C MET A 175 -14.40 -29.85 3.40
N GLU A 176 -14.05 -29.34 4.59
CA GLU A 176 -15.03 -28.73 5.50
C GLU A 176 -15.97 -27.82 4.68
N SER A 177 -17.26 -27.99 4.90
CA SER A 177 -18.34 -27.45 4.06
C SER A 177 -18.49 -25.92 4.12
N SER A 178 -17.46 -25.20 4.54
CA SER A 178 -17.43 -23.74 4.67
C SER A 178 -16.41 -23.13 3.71
N PRO A 179 -16.75 -22.00 3.06
CA PRO A 179 -15.77 -21.30 2.25
C PRO A 179 -14.64 -20.77 3.15
N PRO A 180 -13.39 -20.74 2.66
CA PRO A 180 -12.26 -20.26 3.43
C PRO A 180 -12.46 -18.80 3.87
N PRO A 181 -11.73 -18.35 4.91
CA PRO A 181 -11.70 -16.96 5.29
C PRO A 181 -11.34 -16.05 4.11
N LEU A 182 -11.78 -14.80 4.19
CA LEU A 182 -11.43 -13.80 3.19
C LEU A 182 -9.93 -13.56 3.17
N TYR A 183 -9.36 -13.45 1.98
CA TYR A 183 -7.94 -13.24 1.78
C TYR A 183 -7.69 -12.03 0.88
N PHE A 184 -7.21 -10.93 1.45
CA PHE A 184 -6.89 -9.69 0.73
C PHE A 184 -5.46 -9.67 0.19
N ASN A 185 -5.24 -8.89 -0.86
CA ASN A 185 -3.92 -8.59 -1.40
C ASN A 185 -3.24 -7.50 -0.57
N ALA A 186 -2.07 -7.78 0.01
CA ALA A 186 -1.38 -6.85 0.90
C ALA A 186 -0.62 -5.72 0.18
N GLY A 187 -0.78 -5.59 -1.14
CA GLY A 187 -0.26 -4.44 -1.88
C GLY A 187 -1.06 -3.17 -1.63
N MET A 188 -2.33 -3.29 -1.26
CA MET A 188 -3.17 -2.13 -0.93
C MET A 188 -4.13 -2.44 0.21
N PHE A 189 -4.12 -1.60 1.23
CA PHE A 189 -5.10 -1.66 2.31
C PHE A 189 -5.23 -0.33 3.06
N VAL A 190 -6.40 -0.10 3.67
CA VAL A 190 -6.67 1.01 4.58
C VAL A 190 -6.61 0.49 6.01
N PHE A 191 -5.92 1.21 6.89
CA PHE A 191 -5.75 0.82 8.29
C PHE A 191 -5.60 2.03 9.21
N GLU A 192 -5.71 1.79 10.51
CA GLU A 192 -5.48 2.77 11.57
C GLU A 192 -4.17 2.45 12.31
N PRO A 193 -3.16 3.35 12.27
CA PRO A 193 -2.00 3.21 13.13
C PRO A 193 -2.41 3.18 14.60
N ASN A 194 -2.02 2.12 15.30
CA ASN A 194 -2.37 1.89 16.69
C ASN A 194 -1.20 1.18 17.40
N PRO A 195 -0.61 1.77 18.46
CA PRO A 195 0.53 1.17 19.16
C PRO A 195 0.25 -0.21 19.75
N LEU A 196 -0.97 -0.47 20.25
CA LEU A 196 -1.35 -1.76 20.81
C LEU A 196 -1.50 -2.82 19.72
N THR A 197 -2.08 -2.46 18.57
CA THR A 197 -2.14 -3.33 17.39
C THR A 197 -0.74 -3.61 16.87
N TYR A 198 0.12 -2.59 16.80
CA TYR A 198 1.52 -2.72 16.41
C TYR A 198 2.31 -3.69 17.31
N GLU A 199 2.21 -3.53 18.63
CA GLU A 199 2.85 -4.44 19.59
C GLU A 199 2.33 -5.87 19.42
N SER A 200 1.02 -6.02 19.26
CA SER A 200 0.37 -7.32 19.04
C SER A 200 0.83 -7.97 17.73
N LEU A 201 0.95 -7.21 16.62
CA LEU A 201 1.50 -7.69 15.35
C LEU A 201 2.91 -8.26 15.54
N LEU A 202 3.80 -7.52 16.21
CA LEU A 202 5.18 -7.97 16.40
C LEU A 202 5.29 -9.17 17.36
N GLN A 203 4.45 -9.26 18.38
CA GLN A 203 4.46 -10.43 19.28
C GLN A 203 3.89 -11.67 18.60
N THR A 204 2.78 -11.53 17.86
CA THR A 204 2.21 -12.64 17.08
C THR A 204 3.18 -13.12 16.00
N LEU A 205 3.90 -12.21 15.34
CA LEU A 205 4.89 -12.59 14.33
C LEU A 205 6.00 -13.50 14.89
N LYS A 206 6.44 -13.30 16.14
CA LYS A 206 7.50 -14.13 16.76
C LYS A 206 7.13 -15.61 16.88
N VAL A 207 5.84 -15.90 17.00
CA VAL A 207 5.31 -17.26 17.15
C VAL A 207 4.59 -17.76 15.91
N THR A 208 4.54 -16.94 14.85
CA THR A 208 3.90 -17.31 13.58
C THR A 208 4.88 -18.10 12.72
N PRO A 209 4.51 -19.31 12.27
CA PRO A 209 5.32 -20.05 11.32
C PRO A 209 5.51 -19.26 10.02
N PRO A 210 6.69 -19.36 9.38
CA PRO A 210 6.93 -18.82 8.04
C PRO A 210 5.91 -19.31 7.02
N THR A 211 5.48 -18.40 6.13
CA THR A 211 4.46 -18.67 5.11
C THR A 211 4.96 -18.28 3.70
N PRO A 212 4.37 -18.84 2.61
CA PRO A 212 4.84 -18.60 1.25
C PRO A 212 4.78 -17.13 0.78
N PHE A 213 3.79 -16.36 1.25
CA PHE A 213 3.61 -14.93 0.91
C PHE A 213 3.92 -13.99 2.07
N ALA A 214 4.73 -14.44 3.03
CA ALA A 214 5.28 -13.65 4.13
C ALA A 214 4.26 -12.74 4.84
N GLU A 215 4.39 -11.41 4.68
CA GLU A 215 3.55 -10.45 5.38
C GLU A 215 2.09 -10.50 4.91
N GLN A 216 1.83 -10.87 3.65
CA GLN A 216 0.46 -10.95 3.15
C GLN A 216 -0.33 -12.05 3.86
N ASP A 217 0.26 -13.25 3.96
CA ASP A 217 -0.36 -14.35 4.70
C ASP A 217 -0.51 -13.98 6.18
N PHE A 218 0.53 -13.40 6.78
CA PHE A 218 0.51 -12.97 8.17
C PHE A 218 -0.60 -11.95 8.47
N LEU A 219 -0.75 -10.93 7.63
CA LEU A 219 -1.79 -9.92 7.80
C LEU A 219 -3.19 -10.53 7.62
N ASN A 220 -3.38 -11.44 6.68
CA ASN A 220 -4.64 -12.15 6.50
C ASN A 220 -5.00 -13.02 7.71
N MET A 221 -4.03 -13.71 8.30
CA MET A 221 -4.22 -14.45 9.54
C MET A 221 -4.54 -13.54 10.73
N PHE A 222 -3.80 -12.44 10.88
CA PHE A 222 -3.94 -11.55 12.03
C PHE A 222 -5.26 -10.76 12.01
N PHE A 223 -5.67 -10.28 10.83
CA PHE A 223 -6.86 -9.44 10.67
C PHE A 223 -8.10 -10.21 10.22
N GLU A 224 -8.07 -11.54 10.16
CA GLU A 224 -9.13 -12.41 9.61
C GLU A 224 -10.56 -11.99 10.02
N LYS A 225 -10.77 -11.61 11.29
CA LYS A 225 -12.08 -11.27 11.84
C LYS A 225 -12.54 -9.84 11.57
N VAL A 226 -11.66 -8.98 11.05
CA VAL A 226 -11.90 -7.54 10.84
C VAL A 226 -11.51 -7.06 9.44
N VAL A 227 -11.29 -7.98 8.49
CA VAL A 227 -11.14 -7.61 7.07
C VAL A 227 -12.48 -7.15 6.51
N ASN A 228 -12.49 -5.99 5.86
CA ASN A 228 -13.61 -5.50 5.07
C ASN A 228 -13.21 -5.39 3.59
N PRO A 229 -13.81 -6.19 2.68
CA PRO A 229 -13.43 -6.17 1.27
C PRO A 229 -13.69 -4.83 0.57
N LEU A 230 -12.72 -4.40 -0.23
CA LEU A 230 -12.87 -3.28 -1.17
C LEU A 230 -13.14 -3.78 -2.60
N PRO A 231 -13.86 -2.99 -3.42
CA PRO A 231 -14.02 -3.27 -4.84
C PRO A 231 -12.69 -3.37 -5.59
N PRO A 232 -12.55 -4.27 -6.60
CA PRO A 232 -11.31 -4.44 -7.36
C PRO A 232 -10.76 -3.19 -8.05
N VAL A 233 -11.59 -2.17 -8.29
CA VAL A 233 -11.14 -0.89 -8.89
C VAL A 233 -10.11 -0.15 -8.05
N TYR A 234 -10.00 -0.44 -6.74
CA TYR A 234 -9.02 0.17 -5.83
C TYR A 234 -7.69 -0.59 -5.73
N ASN A 235 -7.56 -1.75 -6.38
CA ASN A 235 -6.32 -2.51 -6.48
C ASN A 235 -6.49 -3.58 -7.57
N LEU A 236 -6.48 -3.16 -8.84
CA LEU A 236 -6.53 -4.12 -9.94
C LEU A 236 -5.18 -4.83 -10.04
N ILE A 237 -5.14 -6.06 -9.54
CA ILE A 237 -4.04 -7.00 -9.79
C ILE A 237 -4.13 -7.40 -11.27
N LEU A 238 -3.06 -7.18 -12.04
CA LEU A 238 -3.10 -7.38 -13.50
C LEU A 238 -3.54 -8.79 -13.91
N SER A 239 -3.27 -9.81 -13.09
CA SER A 239 -3.67 -11.18 -13.42
C SER A 239 -5.17 -11.39 -13.57
N VAL A 240 -5.98 -10.53 -12.98
CA VAL A 240 -7.43 -10.54 -13.17
C VAL A 240 -7.81 -10.37 -14.65
N LEU A 241 -7.02 -9.66 -15.45
CA LEU A 241 -7.30 -9.43 -16.88
C LEU A 241 -7.32 -10.71 -17.71
N TRP A 242 -6.50 -11.70 -17.36
CA TRP A 242 -6.44 -12.98 -18.07
C TRP A 242 -7.09 -14.13 -17.29
N CYS A 243 -7.14 -14.08 -15.96
CA CYS A 243 -7.91 -15.04 -15.17
C CYS A 243 -9.43 -14.86 -15.34
N HIS A 244 -9.89 -13.61 -15.55
CA HIS A 244 -11.30 -13.24 -15.62
C HIS A 244 -11.58 -12.28 -16.80
N PRO A 245 -11.41 -12.75 -18.06
CA PRO A 245 -11.62 -11.92 -19.22
C PRO A 245 -13.06 -11.40 -19.27
N GLY A 246 -13.22 -10.11 -19.53
CA GLY A 246 -14.51 -9.43 -19.58
C GLY A 246 -15.12 -9.06 -18.22
N CYS A 247 -14.46 -9.40 -17.10
CA CYS A 247 -14.93 -9.01 -15.76
C CYS A 247 -14.34 -7.69 -15.26
N VAL A 248 -13.42 -7.08 -16.03
CA VAL A 248 -12.77 -5.82 -15.68
C VAL A 248 -13.15 -4.75 -16.68
N ASP A 249 -13.76 -3.68 -16.18
CA ASP A 249 -13.98 -2.45 -16.92
C ASP A 249 -12.81 -1.50 -16.64
N LEU A 250 -11.85 -1.44 -17.57
CA LEU A 250 -10.61 -0.67 -17.41
C LEU A 250 -10.84 0.85 -17.33
N ASP A 251 -11.97 1.37 -17.80
CA ASP A 251 -12.29 2.79 -17.72
C ASP A 251 -12.75 3.19 -16.32
N ARG A 252 -13.10 2.22 -15.47
CA ARG A 252 -13.50 2.43 -14.08
C ARG A 252 -12.41 2.11 -13.06
N VAL A 253 -11.27 1.62 -13.52
CA VAL A 253 -10.16 1.21 -12.65
C VAL A 253 -9.43 2.44 -12.15
N LYS A 254 -9.40 2.61 -10.82
CA LYS A 254 -8.73 3.73 -10.16
C LYS A 254 -7.27 3.45 -9.87
N VAL A 255 -6.94 2.20 -9.55
CA VAL A 255 -5.62 1.78 -9.08
C VAL A 255 -5.23 0.46 -9.74
N VAL A 256 -4.00 0.38 -10.24
CA VAL A 256 -3.43 -0.81 -10.86
C VAL A 256 -2.19 -1.25 -10.11
N HIS A 257 -2.07 -2.55 -9.87
CA HIS A 257 -0.96 -3.17 -9.17
C HIS A 257 -0.17 -4.08 -10.13
N TYR A 258 1.05 -3.64 -10.43
CA TYR A 258 2.00 -4.27 -11.35
C TYR A 258 2.82 -5.37 -10.63
N CYS A 259 2.09 -6.27 -9.95
CA CYS A 259 2.67 -7.33 -9.13
C CYS A 259 3.08 -8.60 -9.93
N PRO A 260 2.39 -9.00 -11.02
CA PRO A 260 2.80 -10.19 -11.76
C PRO A 260 4.23 -10.08 -12.32
N PRO A 261 4.97 -11.21 -12.44
CA PRO A 261 6.30 -11.21 -13.06
C PRO A 261 6.28 -10.54 -14.44
N GLY A 262 7.30 -9.72 -14.73
CA GLY A 262 7.40 -8.95 -15.99
C GLY A 262 6.57 -7.68 -16.05
N SER A 263 5.61 -7.49 -15.14
CA SER A 263 4.66 -6.36 -15.25
C SER A 263 5.16 -5.03 -14.71
N LYS A 264 6.27 -5.00 -13.97
CA LYS A 264 6.84 -3.76 -13.44
C LYS A 264 7.18 -2.80 -14.58
N PRO A 265 6.59 -1.60 -14.63
CA PRO A 265 6.74 -0.71 -15.78
C PRO A 265 8.18 -0.35 -16.15
N TRP A 266 9.04 -0.18 -15.15
CA TRP A 266 10.46 0.15 -15.33
C TRP A 266 11.36 -1.03 -15.71
N ARG A 267 10.83 -2.27 -15.71
CA ARG A 267 11.51 -3.49 -16.16
C ARG A 267 10.79 -4.20 -17.29
N TYR A 268 9.75 -3.58 -17.85
CA TYR A 268 8.86 -4.23 -18.78
C TYR A 268 9.55 -4.54 -20.10
N THR A 269 9.63 -5.82 -20.46
CA THR A 269 10.17 -6.31 -21.74
C THR A 269 9.07 -6.77 -22.69
N GLY A 270 7.92 -7.19 -22.15
CA GLY A 270 6.83 -7.79 -22.92
C GLY A 270 7.01 -9.29 -23.19
N GLU A 271 8.06 -9.91 -22.66
CA GLU A 271 8.42 -11.32 -22.95
C GLU A 271 7.81 -12.32 -21.97
N GLU A 272 7.53 -11.91 -20.73
CA GLU A 272 6.92 -12.79 -19.74
C GLU A 272 5.46 -13.14 -20.09
N PRO A 273 4.93 -14.27 -19.57
CA PRO A 273 3.56 -14.70 -19.85
C PRO A 273 2.53 -13.60 -19.60
N ASN A 274 1.63 -13.41 -20.57
CA ASN A 274 0.57 -12.38 -20.60
C ASN A 274 1.07 -10.93 -20.71
N MET A 275 2.38 -10.68 -20.78
CA MET A 275 2.89 -9.31 -20.92
C MET A 275 2.74 -8.78 -22.33
N ASP A 276 2.56 -9.63 -23.33
CA ASP A 276 2.34 -9.29 -24.73
C ASP A 276 0.92 -8.77 -25.03
N ARG A 277 0.00 -8.83 -24.07
CA ARG A 277 -1.39 -8.38 -24.22
C ARG A 277 -1.49 -6.87 -24.41
N GLU A 278 -2.45 -6.44 -25.23
CA GLU A 278 -2.65 -5.02 -25.53
C GLU A 278 -3.16 -4.20 -24.34
N ASP A 279 -3.98 -4.81 -23.48
CA ASP A 279 -4.44 -4.16 -22.25
C ASP A 279 -3.28 -3.92 -21.26
N VAL A 280 -2.37 -4.88 -21.10
CA VAL A 280 -1.14 -4.71 -20.31
C VAL A 280 -0.25 -3.64 -20.91
N LYS A 281 0.09 -3.71 -22.21
CA LYS A 281 0.90 -2.69 -22.89
C LYS A 281 0.32 -1.29 -22.74
N MET A 282 -1.00 -1.15 -22.83
CA MET A 282 -1.69 0.13 -22.60
C MET A 282 -1.45 0.66 -21.19
N LEU A 283 -1.60 -0.18 -20.15
CA LEU A 283 -1.38 0.22 -18.76
C LEU A 283 0.08 0.60 -18.51
N ILE A 284 1.04 -0.13 -19.08
CA ILE A 284 2.47 0.21 -19.04
C ILE A 284 2.72 1.60 -19.67
N ARG A 285 2.13 1.88 -20.85
CA ARG A 285 2.21 3.22 -21.48
C ARG A 285 1.60 4.31 -20.59
N LYS A 286 0.44 4.05 -19.96
CA LYS A 286 -0.19 5.00 -19.02
C LYS A 286 0.70 5.28 -17.82
N TRP A 287 1.43 4.28 -17.30
CA TRP A 287 2.40 4.46 -16.23
C TRP A 287 3.55 5.38 -16.66
N TRP A 288 4.17 5.10 -17.82
CA TRP A 288 5.26 5.92 -18.35
C TRP A 288 4.84 7.34 -18.70
N TYR A 289 3.61 7.54 -19.17
CA TYR A 289 3.04 8.88 -19.35
C TYR A 289 3.07 9.69 -18.06
N ILE A 290 2.72 9.08 -16.92
CA ILE A 290 2.74 9.76 -15.62
C ILE A 290 4.18 9.96 -15.14
N TYR A 291 5.02 8.94 -15.26
CA TYR A 291 6.40 9.00 -14.78
C TYR A 291 7.23 10.07 -15.50
N ASN A 292 7.09 10.16 -16.84
CA ASN A 292 7.84 11.10 -17.68
C ASN A 292 7.25 12.52 -17.72
N ASP A 293 6.07 12.75 -17.13
CA ASP A 293 5.46 14.08 -17.10
C ASP A 293 6.16 14.95 -16.03
N GLU A 294 7.01 15.87 -16.48
CA GLU A 294 7.74 16.83 -15.63
C GLU A 294 6.80 17.87 -15.00
N SER A 295 5.62 18.11 -15.57
CA SER A 295 4.63 19.02 -14.96
C SER A 295 4.10 18.45 -13.65
N LEU A 296 4.22 17.13 -13.48
CA LEU A 296 3.94 16.41 -12.25
C LEU A 296 5.14 16.35 -11.31
N ASP A 297 6.30 16.93 -11.56
CA ASP A 297 7.35 16.98 -10.53
C ASP A 297 6.92 17.87 -9.35
N PHE A 298 7.41 17.55 -8.16
CA PHE A 298 7.09 18.35 -6.98
C PHE A 298 7.74 19.74 -7.10
N LYS A 299 6.90 20.77 -7.02
CA LYS A 299 7.35 22.16 -6.98
C LYS A 299 7.22 22.63 -5.53
N PRO A 300 8.33 22.85 -4.80
CA PRO A 300 8.25 23.39 -3.45
C PRO A 300 7.51 24.73 -3.53
N LYS A 301 6.50 24.93 -2.69
CA LYS A 301 5.89 26.25 -2.53
C LYS A 301 6.99 27.14 -1.95
N ILE A 302 7.57 27.99 -2.79
CA ILE A 302 8.38 29.10 -2.30
C ILE A 302 7.43 29.92 -1.44
N HIS A 303 7.67 29.97 -0.14
CA HIS A 303 6.96 30.90 0.71
C HIS A 303 7.36 32.32 0.26
N GLU A 304 6.51 32.97 -0.54
CA GLU A 304 6.65 34.38 -0.96
C GLU A 304 6.83 35.34 0.24
N ASN A 305 6.60 34.88 1.47
CA ASN A 305 6.79 35.64 2.71
C ASN A 305 8.26 35.83 3.12
N LEU A 306 9.23 35.13 2.52
CA LEU A 306 10.65 35.33 2.86
C LEU A 306 11.24 36.59 2.20
N GLU A 307 10.89 36.87 0.94
CA GLU A 307 11.36 38.10 0.28
C GLU A 307 10.71 39.35 0.88
N GLU A 308 9.42 39.30 1.22
CA GLU A 308 8.73 40.44 1.85
C GLU A 308 9.23 40.71 3.29
N SER A 309 9.60 39.65 4.03
CA SER A 309 10.24 39.73 5.36
C SER A 309 11.63 40.37 5.29
N ILE A 310 12.45 39.94 4.32
CA ILE A 310 13.81 40.46 4.13
C ILE A 310 13.76 41.91 3.60
N TRP A 311 12.83 42.25 2.71
CA TRP A 311 12.62 43.63 2.25
C TRP A 311 12.15 44.56 3.37
N LYS A 312 11.17 44.14 4.19
CA LYS A 312 10.67 44.93 5.33
C LYS A 312 11.74 45.12 6.40
N GLN A 313 12.58 44.12 6.67
CA GLN A 313 13.70 44.24 7.62
C GLN A 313 14.82 45.15 7.08
N THR A 314 15.08 45.15 5.77
CA THR A 314 16.11 46.00 5.15
C THR A 314 15.70 47.48 5.18
N ILE A 315 14.43 47.81 4.91
CA ILE A 315 13.92 49.19 4.97
C ILE A 315 13.95 49.76 6.41
N ILE A 316 13.67 48.93 7.42
CA ILE A 316 13.73 49.35 8.83
C ILE A 316 15.18 49.56 9.28
N ALA A 317 16.15 48.85 8.70
CA ALA A 317 17.56 48.95 9.05
C ALA A 317 18.31 50.09 8.35
N THR A 318 17.84 50.61 7.20
CA THR A 318 18.57 51.62 6.41
C THR A 318 18.17 53.07 6.65
N GLY A 319 17.12 53.34 7.43
CA GLY A 319 16.85 54.68 8.01
C GLY A 319 17.09 55.88 7.07
N LEU A 320 16.59 55.83 5.84
CA LEU A 320 16.61 56.96 4.91
C LEU A 320 15.17 57.32 4.53
N PRO A 321 14.81 58.63 4.59
CA PRO A 321 13.44 59.10 4.41
C PRO A 321 12.87 58.86 3.02
#